data_AF-A0AB32T127-F1
#
_entry.id   AF-A0AB32T127-F1
#
_cell.length_a   1.000
_cell.length_b   1.000
_cell.length_c   1.000
_cell.angle_alpha   90.00
_cell.angle_beta   90.00
_cell.angle_gamma   90.00
#
_symmetry.space_group_name_H-M   'P 1'
#
loop_
_entity.id
_entity.type
_entity.pdbx_description
1 polymer ?
#
loop_
_entity_poly.entity_id
_entity_poly.type
_entity_poly.pdbx_seq_one_letter_code
_entity_poly.pdbx_strand_id
1 'polypeptide(L)'
;MGVRVSRGTMMSVLQIHRSEKDILQSRAAEIQREIQQGERKIFSEVLDLSSGDLHGGGIKPITFVRQVLAACSYPALLEDQSLPSDVRQRAEDLLRECAGGSVGELLFMCSKYIYI
;
A
#
# COMPACT_ATOMS: atom_id res chain seq x y z
N MET A 1 20.21 5.39 16.17
CA MET A 1 20.62 6.69 16.72
C MET A 1 19.37 7.53 16.94
N GLY A 2 18.91 7.70 18.18
CA GLY A 2 17.68 8.44 18.50
C GLY A 2 17.99 9.91 18.77
N VAL A 3 17.32 10.83 18.08
CA VAL A 3 17.41 12.27 18.35
C VAL A 3 16.31 12.64 19.34
N ARG A 4 16.70 13.21 20.49
CA ARG A 4 15.81 13.67 21.56
C ARG A 4 15.57 15.18 21.35
N VAL A 5 14.34 15.60 21.04
CA VAL A 5 13.99 17.03 20.83
C VAL A 5 13.49 17.63 22.15
N SER A 6 14.19 18.66 22.65
CA SER A 6 13.75 19.48 23.79
C SER A 6 12.90 20.66 23.29
N ARG A 7 11.75 20.91 23.92
CA ARG A 7 10.82 21.99 23.56
C ARG A 7 11.30 23.33 24.14
N GLY A 8 11.63 24.29 23.29
CA GLY A 8 11.80 25.69 23.70
C GLY A 8 12.63 26.54 22.73
N THR A 9 11.96 27.49 22.08
CA THR A 9 12.53 28.67 21.38
C THR A 9 13.19 28.42 20.02
N MET A 10 12.57 28.96 18.96
CA MET A 10 12.95 28.87 17.53
C MET A 10 13.17 27.45 17.02
N MET A 11 12.37 27.02 16.04
CA MET A 11 12.70 25.83 15.25
C MET A 11 14.02 26.10 14.52
N SER A 12 15.15 25.70 15.13
CA SER A 12 16.36 25.43 14.38
C SER A 12 15.97 24.30 13.42
N VAL A 13 15.87 24.61 12.14
CA VAL A 13 15.77 23.59 11.10
C VAL A 13 17.06 22.80 11.20
N LEU A 14 17.05 21.68 11.94
CA LEU A 14 18.10 20.68 11.87
C LEU A 14 18.27 20.36 10.40
N GLN A 15 19.49 20.43 9.88
CA GLN A 15 19.78 19.97 8.52
C GLN A 15 19.46 18.47 8.47
N ILE A 16 18.22 18.16 8.10
CA ILE A 16 17.79 16.79 7.83
C ILE A 16 18.46 16.45 6.50
N HIS A 17 19.41 15.54 6.55
CA HIS A 17 20.00 14.99 5.34
C HIS A 17 18.86 14.36 4.54
N ARG A 18 18.59 14.90 3.35
CA ARG A 18 17.60 14.30 2.46
C ARG A 18 18.06 12.90 2.11
N SER A 19 17.14 11.94 2.15
CA SER A 19 17.41 10.61 1.63
C SER A 19 17.50 10.68 0.11
N GLU A 20 18.22 9.75 -0.51
CA GLU A 20 18.25 9.62 -1.98
C GLU A 20 16.83 9.46 -2.55
N LYS A 21 15.94 8.77 -1.81
CA LYS A 21 14.52 8.64 -2.11
C LYS A 21 13.83 10.01 -2.16
N ASP A 22 14.07 10.88 -1.18
CA ASP A 22 13.47 12.22 -1.15
C ASP A 22 13.92 13.08 -2.34
N ILE A 23 15.18 12.94 -2.75
CA ILE A 23 15.73 13.64 -3.92
C ILE A 23 15.01 13.18 -5.19
N LEU A 24 14.90 11.87 -5.39
CA LEU A 24 14.20 11.31 -6.55
C LEU A 24 12.71 11.67 -6.57
N GLN A 25 12.02 11.59 -5.44
CA GLN A 25 10.61 11.99 -5.33
C GLN A 25 10.40 13.48 -5.60
N SER A 26 11.32 14.34 -5.14
CA SER A 26 11.27 15.77 -5.44
C SER A 26 11.41 16.05 -6.93
N ARG A 27 12.33 15.36 -7.62
CA ARG A 27 12.52 15.49 -9.07
C ARG A 27 11.35 14.91 -9.86
N ALA A 28 10.82 13.77 -9.46
CA ALA A 28 9.60 13.20 -10.04
C ALA A 28 8.42 14.19 -9.95
N ALA A 29 8.24 14.84 -8.80
CA ALA A 29 7.20 15.85 -8.60
C ALA A 29 7.40 17.12 -9.45
N GLU A 30 8.65 17.56 -9.65
CA GLU A 30 8.99 18.67 -10.55
C GLU A 30 8.64 18.34 -12.00
N ILE A 31 9.08 17.18 -12.49
CA ILE A 31 8.80 16.68 -13.84
C ILE A 31 7.28 16.54 -14.07
N GLN A 32 6.55 16.04 -13.07
CA GLN A 32 5.10 15.91 -13.16
C GLN A 32 4.40 17.27 -13.30
N ARG A 33 4.91 18.33 -12.63
CA ARG A 33 4.39 19.70 -12.81
C ARG A 33 4.72 20.26 -14.20
N GLU A 34 5.93 20.03 -14.70
CA GLU A 34 6.35 20.45 -16.05
C GLU A 34 5.44 19.82 -17.13
N ILE A 35 5.16 18.51 -17.02
CA ILE A 35 4.21 17.81 -17.91
C ILE A 35 2.82 18.44 -17.81
N GLN A 36 2.31 18.70 -16.59
CA GLN A 36 0.99 19.31 -16.39
C GLN A 36 0.89 20.74 -16.97
N GLN A 37 2.00 21.46 -17.05
CA GLN A 37 2.08 22.79 -17.68
C GLN A 37 2.21 22.72 -19.20
N GLY A 38 2.28 21.52 -19.79
CA GLY A 38 2.38 21.32 -21.22
C GLY A 38 3.81 21.38 -21.77
N GLU A 39 4.83 21.28 -20.91
CA GLU A 39 6.21 21.17 -21.39
C GLU A 39 6.40 19.88 -22.20
N ARG A 40 7.10 19.99 -23.34
CA ARG A 40 7.43 18.83 -24.16
C ARG A 40 8.55 18.03 -23.50
N LYS A 41 8.23 16.86 -22.95
CA LYS A 41 9.18 15.85 -22.49
C LYS A 41 9.18 14.64 -23.44
N ILE A 42 10.20 13.80 -23.36
CA ILE A 42 10.28 12.53 -24.15
C ILE A 42 9.33 11.44 -23.62
N PHE A 43 8.58 11.72 -22.56
CA PHE A 43 7.57 10.88 -21.93
C PHE A 43 6.36 11.76 -21.58
N SER A 44 5.18 11.16 -21.48
CA SER A 44 3.92 11.85 -21.18
C SER A 44 3.50 11.77 -19.72
N GLU A 45 4.13 10.91 -18.92
CA GLU A 45 3.73 10.64 -17.54
C GLU A 45 4.92 10.25 -16.65
N VAL A 46 4.73 10.39 -15.34
CA VAL A 46 5.66 9.92 -14.30
C VAL A 46 4.92 8.87 -13.48
N LEU A 47 5.43 7.63 -13.46
CA LEU A 47 4.85 6.53 -12.69
C LEU A 47 5.55 6.42 -11.33
N ASP A 48 4.78 6.56 -10.24
CA ASP A 48 5.31 6.35 -8.88
C ASP A 48 5.26 4.88 -8.48
N LEU A 49 6.39 4.20 -8.65
CA LEU A 49 6.58 2.81 -8.21
C LEU A 49 7.09 2.70 -6.77
N SER A 50 7.37 3.84 -6.11
CA SER A 50 8.01 3.90 -4.79
C SER A 50 7.01 3.96 -3.62
N SER A 51 5.75 4.27 -3.92
CA SER A 51 4.64 4.36 -2.96
C SER A 51 4.19 3.01 -2.40
N GLY A 52 4.45 1.93 -3.15
CA GLY A 52 3.86 0.61 -2.90
C GLY A 52 2.43 0.47 -3.44
N ASP A 53 1.82 1.55 -3.95
CA ASP A 53 0.51 1.51 -4.62
C ASP A 53 0.67 1.15 -6.10
N LEU A 54 1.00 -0.12 -6.34
CA LEU A 54 1.11 -0.64 -7.71
C LEU A 54 -0.20 -0.51 -8.49
N HIS A 55 -1.35 -0.53 -7.81
CA HIS A 55 -2.64 -0.32 -8.45
C HIS A 55 -2.81 1.11 -8.97
N GLY A 56 -2.37 2.10 -8.18
CA GLY A 56 -2.24 3.50 -8.62
C GLY A 56 -1.27 3.67 -9.81
N GLY A 57 -0.26 2.80 -9.90
CA GLY A 57 0.64 2.68 -11.05
C GLY A 57 0.06 1.95 -12.28
N GLY A 58 -1.23 1.58 -12.27
CA GLY A 58 -1.92 0.92 -13.38
C GLY A 58 -1.87 -0.61 -13.38
N ILE A 59 -1.26 -1.23 -12.36
CA ILE A 59 -1.29 -2.69 -12.22
C ILE A 59 -2.69 -3.14 -11.82
N LYS A 60 -3.28 -4.06 -12.58
CA LYS A 60 -4.61 -4.59 -12.25
C LYS A 60 -4.53 -5.40 -10.95
N PRO A 61 -5.45 -5.15 -9.99
CA PRO A 61 -5.53 -5.97 -8.80
C PRO A 61 -5.77 -7.43 -9.12
N ILE A 62 -5.11 -8.32 -8.38
CA ILE A 62 -5.30 -9.75 -8.52
C ILE A 62 -6.68 -10.12 -7.96
N THR A 63 -7.54 -10.68 -8.81
CA THR A 63 -8.95 -11.02 -8.45
C THR A 63 -9.02 -11.95 -7.24
N PHE A 64 -8.19 -13.00 -7.23
CA PHE A 64 -8.14 -13.96 -6.12
C PHE A 64 -7.90 -13.27 -4.77
N VAL A 65 -6.89 -12.40 -4.72
CA VAL A 65 -6.53 -11.64 -3.52
C VAL A 65 -7.69 -10.78 -3.02
N ARG A 66 -8.37 -10.08 -3.94
CA ARG A 66 -9.53 -9.25 -3.59
C ARG A 66 -10.69 -10.06 -3.06
N GLN A 67 -10.94 -11.22 -3.64
CA GLN A 67 -12.01 -12.11 -3.21
C GLN A 67 -11.73 -12.70 -1.82
N VAL A 68 -10.49 -13.13 -1.56
CA VAL A 68 -10.07 -13.61 -0.23
C VAL A 68 -10.20 -12.49 0.81
N LEU A 69 -9.70 -11.28 0.52
CA LEU A 69 -9.84 -10.13 1.41
C LEU A 69 -11.31 -9.78 1.70
N ALA A 70 -12.17 -9.83 0.68
CA ALA A 70 -13.60 -9.58 0.83
C ALA A 70 -14.26 -10.64 1.72
N ALA A 71 -13.99 -11.93 1.49
CA ALA A 71 -14.52 -13.03 2.30
C ALA A 71 -14.03 -12.97 3.75
N CYS A 72 -12.75 -12.63 3.95
CA CYS A 72 -12.17 -12.38 5.27
C CYS A 72 -12.86 -11.20 5.99
N SER A 73 -13.14 -10.10 5.28
CA SER A 73 -13.74 -8.88 5.85
C SER A 73 -15.25 -9.03 6.09
N TYR A 74 -15.92 -9.88 5.32
CA TYR A 74 -17.34 -10.19 5.45
C TYR A 74 -17.57 -11.72 5.35
N PRO A 75 -17.34 -12.46 6.46
CA PRO A 75 -17.38 -13.93 6.47
C PRO A 75 -18.68 -14.57 6.01
N ALA A 76 -19.80 -13.84 6.01
CA ALA A 76 -21.06 -14.32 5.44
C ALA A 76 -20.96 -14.68 3.95
N LEU A 77 -19.97 -14.14 3.22
CA LEU A 77 -19.68 -14.52 1.83
C LEU A 77 -19.17 -15.97 1.68
N LEU A 78 -18.70 -16.60 2.75
CA LEU A 78 -18.24 -18.00 2.71
C LEU A 78 -19.39 -18.99 2.48
N GLU A 79 -20.62 -18.60 2.81
CA GLU A 79 -21.83 -19.41 2.56
C GLU A 79 -22.33 -19.28 1.12
N ASP A 80 -21.83 -18.27 0.38
CA ASP A 80 -22.23 -18.01 -1.00
C ASP A 80 -21.46 -18.92 -1.99
N GLN A 81 -22.21 -19.49 -2.94
CA GLN A 81 -21.67 -20.27 -4.05
C GLN A 81 -21.05 -19.40 -5.15
N SER A 82 -21.20 -18.07 -5.07
CA SER A 82 -20.60 -17.11 -6.01
C SER A 82 -19.07 -17.05 -5.92
N LEU A 83 -18.48 -17.43 -4.78
CA LEU A 83 -17.02 -17.47 -4.62
C LEU A 83 -16.43 -18.80 -5.11
N PRO A 84 -15.28 -18.76 -5.80
CA PRO A 84 -14.49 -19.97 -6.08
C PRO A 84 -14.14 -20.76 -4.80
N SER A 85 -14.04 -22.08 -4.91
CA SER A 85 -13.78 -22.95 -3.75
C SER A 85 -12.41 -22.71 -3.10
N ASP A 86 -11.40 -22.40 -3.90
CA ASP A 86 -10.05 -22.05 -3.46
C ASP A 86 -10.01 -20.72 -2.68
N VAL A 87 -10.81 -19.73 -3.10
CA VAL A 87 -11.00 -18.48 -2.36
C VAL A 87 -11.62 -18.75 -0.99
N ARG A 88 -12.70 -19.54 -0.93
CA ARG A 88 -13.37 -19.86 0.35
C ARG A 88 -12.43 -20.58 1.29
N GLN A 89 -11.76 -21.63 0.79
CA GLN A 89 -10.79 -22.39 1.57
C GLN A 89 -9.69 -21.49 2.14
N ARG A 90 -9.10 -20.62 1.31
CA ARG A 90 -8.05 -19.71 1.76
C ARG A 90 -8.54 -18.71 2.80
N ALA A 91 -9.75 -18.16 2.63
CA ALA A 91 -10.33 -17.24 3.59
C ALA A 91 -10.65 -17.92 4.92
N GLU A 92 -11.18 -19.16 4.90
CA GLU A 92 -11.38 -19.95 6.12
C GLU A 92 -10.08 -20.22 6.87
N ASP A 93 -9.02 -20.62 6.16
CA ASP A 93 -7.72 -20.90 6.78
C ASP A 93 -7.14 -19.63 7.44
N LEU A 94 -7.21 -18.48 6.77
CA LEU A 94 -6.79 -17.19 7.33
C LEU A 94 -7.61 -16.79 8.56
N LEU A 95 -8.93 -17.01 8.54
CA LEU A 95 -9.80 -16.72 9.68
C LEU A 95 -9.51 -17.64 10.88
N ARG A 96 -9.14 -18.91 10.64
CA ARG A 96 -8.73 -19.84 11.70
C ARG A 96 -7.40 -19.43 12.36
N GLU A 97 -6.47 -18.86 11.60
CA GLU A 97 -5.19 -18.37 12.11
C GLU A 97 -5.33 -17.09 12.96
N CYS A 98 -6.39 -16.29 12.72
CA CYS A 98 -6.68 -15.10 13.50
C CYS A 98 -7.23 -15.47 14.89
N ALA A 99 -6.33 -15.80 15.83
CA ALA A 99 -6.64 -16.15 17.21
C ALA A 99 -7.21 -14.96 18.01
N GLY A 100 -8.48 -14.63 17.77
CA GLY A 100 -9.18 -13.53 18.44
C GLY A 100 -10.26 -12.84 17.61
N GLY A 101 -10.39 -13.17 16.31
CA GLY A 101 -11.44 -12.64 15.45
C GLY A 101 -11.37 -11.12 15.23
N SER A 102 -10.25 -10.48 15.59
CA SER A 102 -10.10 -9.04 15.43
C SER A 102 -9.80 -8.68 13.97
N VAL A 103 -10.52 -7.69 13.43
CA VAL A 103 -10.28 -7.16 12.07
C VAL A 103 -8.84 -6.65 11.92
N GLY A 104 -8.21 -6.21 13.01
CA GLY A 104 -6.83 -5.75 13.02
C GLY A 104 -5.80 -6.85 12.72
N GLU A 105 -5.98 -8.04 13.32
CA GLU A 105 -5.11 -9.19 13.03
C GLU A 105 -5.33 -9.71 11.63
N LEU A 106 -6.58 -9.68 11.15
CA LEU A 106 -6.93 -10.06 9.79
C LEU A 106 -6.13 -9.26 8.76
N LEU A 107 -6.02 -7.94 8.92
CA LEU A 107 -5.24 -7.09 8.01
C LEU A 107 -3.74 -7.42 8.06
N PHE A 108 -3.21 -7.69 9.26
CA PHE A 108 -1.80 -8.03 9.43
C PHE A 108 -1.47 -9.41 8.84
N MET A 109 -2.34 -10.39 9.02
CA MET A 109 -2.21 -11.74 8.45
C MET A 109 -2.40 -11.73 6.94
N CYS A 110 -3.44 -11.04 6.44
CA CYS A 110 -3.63 -10.84 5.02
C CYS A 110 -2.38 -10.21 4.39
N SER A 111 -1.77 -9.20 5.01
CA SER A 111 -0.54 -8.58 4.49
C SER A 111 0.67 -9.54 4.45
N LYS A 112 0.74 -10.53 5.35
CA LYS A 112 1.82 -11.53 5.38
C LYS A 112 1.60 -12.70 4.44
N TYR A 113 0.35 -13.13 4.24
CA TYR A 113 0.04 -14.36 3.52
C TYR A 113 -0.59 -14.15 2.15
N ILE A 114 -0.81 -12.91 1.71
CA ILE A 114 -1.30 -12.62 0.36
C ILE A 114 -0.16 -12.54 -0.67
N TYR A 115 1.10 -12.52 -0.23
CA TYR A 115 2.23 -12.74 -1.13
C TYR A 115 2.31 -14.23 -1.52
N ILE A 116 1.60 -14.57 -2.58
CA ILE A 116 1.91 -15.68 -3.49
C ILE A 116 2.50 -15.04 -4.74
#